data_AF-A0A7V8VSR3-F1
#
_entry.id   AF-A0A7V8VSR3-F1
#
_cell.length_a   1.000
_cell.length_b   1.000
_cell.length_c   1.000
_cell.angle_alpha   90.00
_cell.angle_beta   90.00
_cell.angle_gamma   90.00
#
_symmetry.space_group_name_H-M   'P 1'
#
loop_
_entity.id
_entity.type
_entity.pdbx_description
1 polymer ?
#
loop_
_entity_poly.entity_id
_entity_poly.type
_entity_poly.pdbx_seq_one_letter_code
_entity_poly.pdbx_strand_id
1 'polypeptide(L)'
;MEMFVSVVSLQSGRVEYGNQHQDPKEVLLKKILASASIPVLMPPVQIGSVQFVDGGVKETAPFAKAIDEGATHIVAIVLQADAERRPVRTERFLTAFDITGRTIELLTEEILDNDLRVAALINEGVATLARIRANARDRLGLSADQIQTLFAGVENAFDGRRIIEITLIRPDRELAGSPLNFDPHVMREWVDLGYATARRALSAS
;
A
#
# COMPACT_ATOMS: atom_id res chain seq x y z
N MET A 1 -15.91 6.82 -12.38
CA MET A 1 -15.16 6.08 -11.34
C MET A 1 -13.93 5.53 -12.00
N GLU A 2 -12.76 5.94 -11.57
CA GLU A 2 -11.48 5.41 -12.07
C GLU A 2 -11.09 4.18 -11.26
N MET A 3 -10.53 3.16 -11.92
CA MET A 3 -10.05 1.95 -11.27
C MET A 3 -8.66 1.63 -11.81
N PHE A 4 -7.75 1.35 -10.89
CA PHE A 4 -6.42 0.89 -11.20
C PHE A 4 -6.20 -0.50 -10.59
N VAL A 5 -5.52 -1.36 -11.35
CA VAL A 5 -5.11 -2.69 -10.89
C VAL A 5 -3.61 -2.85 -11.05
N SER A 6 -2.89 -3.20 -9.99
CA SER A 6 -1.43 -3.35 -10.03
C SER A 6 -1.04 -4.76 -10.49
N VAL A 7 -0.06 -4.82 -11.38
CA VAL A 7 0.55 -6.08 -11.84
C VAL A 7 2.07 -5.90 -11.93
N VAL A 8 2.84 -6.96 -11.75
CA VAL A 8 4.29 -6.90 -11.92
C VAL A 8 4.71 -7.65 -13.17
N SER A 9 5.43 -6.96 -14.06
CA SER A 9 6.05 -7.57 -15.23
C SER A 9 7.27 -8.38 -14.82
N LEU A 10 7.29 -9.67 -15.14
CA LEU A 10 8.45 -10.53 -14.88
C LEU A 10 9.66 -10.17 -15.76
N GLN A 11 9.43 -9.60 -16.95
CA GLN A 11 10.51 -9.21 -17.86
C GLN A 11 11.20 -7.93 -17.42
N SER A 12 10.45 -6.92 -16.96
CA SER A 12 11.03 -5.64 -16.56
C SER A 12 11.28 -5.52 -15.06
N GLY A 13 10.61 -6.33 -14.24
CA GLY A 13 10.61 -6.22 -12.78
C GLY A 13 9.86 -5.00 -12.25
N ARG A 14 9.12 -4.27 -13.10
CA ARG A 14 8.41 -3.04 -12.76
C ARG A 14 6.92 -3.31 -12.51
N VAL A 15 6.33 -2.49 -11.65
CA VAL A 15 4.88 -2.41 -11.48
C VAL A 15 4.28 -1.70 -12.70
N GLU A 16 3.19 -2.26 -13.22
CA GLU A 16 2.33 -1.66 -14.22
C GLU A 16 0.91 -1.57 -13.68
N TYR A 17 0.16 -0.57 -14.12
CA TYR A 17 -1.24 -0.41 -13.73
C TYR A 17 -2.15 -0.68 -14.92
N GLY A 18 -3.17 -1.50 -14.71
CA GLY A 18 -4.30 -1.62 -15.61
C GLY A 18 -5.38 -0.60 -15.28
N ASN A 19 -6.08 -0.07 -16.28
CA ASN A 19 -7.31 0.71 -16.07
C ASN A 19 -8.24 0.68 -17.28
N GLN A 20 -9.53 0.94 -17.04
CA GLN A 20 -10.57 0.85 -18.07
C GLN A 20 -10.51 1.90 -19.18
N HIS A 21 -9.69 2.95 -19.01
CA HIS A 21 -9.58 4.04 -19.98
C HIS A 21 -8.41 3.83 -20.95
N GLN A 22 -7.35 3.15 -20.51
CA GLN A 22 -6.13 2.90 -21.28
C GLN A 22 -6.10 1.48 -21.86
N ASP A 23 -6.67 0.49 -21.16
CA ASP A 23 -6.61 -0.90 -21.59
C ASP A 23 -7.92 -1.35 -22.27
N PRO A 24 -7.82 -2.02 -23.45
CA PRO A 24 -8.94 -2.78 -23.98
C PRO A 24 -9.46 -3.80 -22.97
N LYS A 25 -10.77 -4.05 -22.96
CA LYS A 25 -11.43 -4.94 -21.98
C LYS A 25 -10.71 -6.28 -21.80
N GLU A 26 -10.27 -6.93 -22.87
CA GLU A 26 -9.56 -8.21 -22.80
C GLU A 26 -8.21 -8.09 -22.05
N VAL A 27 -7.47 -7.03 -22.30
CA VAL A 27 -6.20 -6.74 -21.62
C VAL A 27 -6.45 -6.42 -20.15
N LEU A 28 -7.45 -5.60 -19.85
CA LEU A 28 -7.82 -5.28 -18.47
C LEU A 28 -8.20 -6.53 -17.67
N LEU A 29 -9.00 -7.43 -18.24
CA LEU A 29 -9.37 -8.69 -17.59
C LEU A 29 -8.15 -9.57 -17.32
N LYS A 30 -7.19 -9.62 -18.26
CA LYS A 30 -5.91 -10.32 -18.04
C LYS A 30 -5.07 -9.67 -16.95
N LYS A 31 -5.03 -8.33 -16.86
CA LYS A 31 -4.34 -7.62 -15.76
C LYS A 31 -5.02 -7.87 -14.41
N ILE A 32 -6.35 -7.93 -14.36
CA ILE A 32 -7.10 -8.32 -13.14
C ILE A 32 -6.75 -9.75 -12.72
N LEU A 33 -6.72 -10.69 -13.68
CA LEU A 33 -6.29 -12.07 -13.40
C LEU A 33 -4.84 -12.11 -12.90
N ALA A 34 -3.94 -11.36 -13.55
CA ALA A 34 -2.53 -11.30 -13.18
C ALA A 34 -2.36 -10.74 -11.75
N SER A 35 -3.10 -9.70 -11.40
CA SER A 35 -3.10 -9.09 -10.07
C SER A 35 -3.56 -10.03 -8.95
N ALA A 36 -4.19 -11.16 -9.28
CA ALA A 36 -4.58 -12.20 -8.33
C ALA A 36 -3.76 -13.50 -8.50
N SER A 37 -2.77 -13.50 -9.40
CA SER A 37 -1.94 -14.67 -9.71
C SER A 37 -0.67 -14.67 -8.84
N ILE A 38 -0.84 -15.15 -7.61
CA ILE A 38 0.22 -15.21 -6.59
C ILE A 38 1.32 -16.17 -7.07
N PRO A 39 2.61 -15.73 -7.11
CA PRO A 39 3.71 -16.61 -7.47
C PRO A 39 3.79 -17.85 -6.59
N VAL A 40 4.42 -18.91 -7.10
CA VAL A 40 4.50 -20.24 -6.46
C VAL A 40 3.16 -20.99 -6.48
N LEU A 41 2.03 -20.31 -6.25
CA LEU A 41 0.70 -20.92 -6.24
C LEU A 41 0.05 -20.97 -7.64
N MET A 42 0.25 -19.93 -8.45
CA MET A 42 -0.38 -19.77 -9.76
C MET A 42 0.65 -19.45 -10.86
N PRO A 43 0.41 -19.89 -12.11
CA PRO A 43 1.25 -19.51 -13.23
C PRO A 43 1.09 -18.00 -13.54
N PRO A 44 2.12 -17.35 -14.12
CA PRO A 44 1.99 -15.97 -14.56
C PRO A 44 1.01 -15.85 -15.73
N VAL A 45 0.37 -14.69 -15.86
CA VAL A 45 -0.56 -14.38 -16.95
C VAL A 45 0.21 -13.76 -18.12
N GLN A 46 0.02 -14.32 -19.32
CA GLN A 46 0.64 -13.81 -20.54
C GLN A 46 -0.22 -12.71 -21.18
N ILE A 47 0.36 -11.54 -21.45
CA ILE A 47 -0.23 -10.47 -22.24
C ILE A 47 0.79 -10.05 -23.32
N GLY A 48 0.48 -10.37 -24.58
CA GLY A 48 1.44 -10.20 -25.67
C GLY A 48 2.69 -11.06 -25.43
N SER A 49 3.88 -10.45 -25.44
CA SER A 49 5.16 -11.11 -25.16
C SER A 49 5.62 -11.00 -23.69
N VAL A 50 4.79 -10.43 -22.81
CA VAL A 50 5.15 -10.15 -21.40
C VAL A 50 4.32 -11.03 -20.46
N GLN A 51 4.97 -11.49 -19.39
CA GLN A 51 4.38 -12.27 -18.31
C GLN A 51 4.19 -11.41 -17.08
N PHE A 52 3.01 -11.51 -16.48
CA PHE A 52 2.61 -10.73 -15.33
C PHE A 52 2.23 -11.62 -14.15
N VAL A 53 2.56 -11.15 -12.94
CA VAL A 53 2.17 -11.75 -11.66
C VAL A 53 1.48 -10.72 -10.78
N ASP A 54 1.02 -11.18 -9.62
CA ASP A 54 0.39 -10.38 -8.58
C ASP A 54 1.15 -9.07 -8.29
N GLY A 55 0.41 -7.96 -8.15
CA GLY A 55 0.98 -6.64 -7.84
C GLY A 55 1.61 -6.56 -6.46
N GLY A 56 1.10 -7.34 -5.50
CA GLY A 56 1.49 -7.39 -4.09
C GLY A 56 2.93 -7.83 -3.85
N VAL A 57 3.61 -8.41 -4.85
CA VAL A 57 5.05 -8.74 -4.77
C VAL A 57 5.95 -7.49 -4.76
N LYS A 58 5.39 -6.33 -5.12
CA LYS A 58 6.07 -5.03 -5.11
C LYS A 58 5.26 -3.94 -4.41
N GLU A 59 3.93 -4.00 -4.52
CA GLU A 59 3.03 -3.00 -3.97
C GLU A 59 1.79 -3.67 -3.36
N THR A 60 1.77 -3.82 -2.04
CA THR A 60 0.61 -4.35 -1.31
C THR A 60 -0.56 -3.36 -1.34
N ALA A 61 -0.27 -2.06 -1.20
CA ALA A 61 -1.24 -0.98 -1.34
C ALA A 61 -0.64 0.14 -2.19
N PRO A 62 -1.20 0.46 -3.37
CA PRO A 62 -0.56 1.38 -4.33
C PRO A 62 -0.77 2.86 -3.95
N PHE A 63 -0.24 3.29 -2.79
CA PHE A 63 -0.39 4.67 -2.29
C PHE A 63 0.21 5.69 -3.24
N ALA A 64 1.39 5.41 -3.81
CA ALA A 64 2.04 6.29 -4.77
C ALA A 64 1.11 6.60 -5.95
N LYS A 65 0.49 5.57 -6.52
CA LYS A 65 -0.48 5.74 -7.61
C LYS A 65 -1.68 6.58 -7.18
N ALA A 66 -2.26 6.32 -6.01
CA ALA A 66 -3.38 7.12 -5.51
C ALA A 66 -3.00 8.61 -5.35
N ILE A 67 -1.80 8.89 -4.84
CA ILE A 67 -1.28 10.26 -4.66
C ILE A 67 -1.02 10.94 -6.01
N ASP A 68 -0.46 10.21 -6.98
CA ASP A 68 -0.20 10.69 -8.34
C ASP A 68 -1.51 11.04 -9.07
N GLU A 69 -2.58 10.28 -8.82
CA GLU A 69 -3.95 10.57 -9.29
C GLU A 69 -4.65 11.68 -8.47
N GLY A 70 -3.91 12.38 -7.60
CA GLY A 70 -4.40 13.56 -6.91
C GLY A 70 -5.08 13.32 -5.57
N ALA A 71 -5.03 12.09 -5.02
CA ALA A 71 -5.59 11.83 -3.69
C ALA A 71 -4.95 12.72 -2.62
N THR A 72 -5.79 13.23 -1.71
CA THR A 72 -5.39 13.94 -0.48
C THR A 72 -5.78 13.16 0.77
N HIS A 73 -6.75 12.26 0.63
CA HIS A 73 -7.21 11.34 1.66
C HIS A 73 -7.31 9.95 1.03
N ILE A 74 -6.75 8.94 1.70
CA ILE A 74 -6.71 7.55 1.23
C ILE A 74 -7.35 6.67 2.30
N VAL A 75 -8.39 5.93 1.93
CA VAL A 75 -8.92 4.85 2.76
C VAL A 75 -8.27 3.55 2.30
N ALA A 76 -7.31 3.06 3.08
CA ALA A 76 -6.54 1.86 2.76
C ALA A 76 -7.18 0.63 3.43
N ILE A 77 -7.63 -0.33 2.64
CA ILE A 77 -8.15 -1.61 3.16
C ILE A 77 -7.11 -2.69 2.92
N VAL A 78 -6.63 -3.31 3.99
CA VAL A 78 -5.57 -4.32 3.94
C VAL A 78 -5.94 -5.51 4.79
N LEU A 79 -5.50 -6.70 4.37
CA LEU A 79 -5.83 -7.96 5.04
C LEU A 79 -4.76 -8.40 6.06
N GLN A 80 -3.64 -7.69 6.09
CA GLN A 80 -2.52 -7.96 7.00
C GLN A 80 -2.78 -7.30 8.37
N ALA A 81 -2.70 -8.11 9.42
CA ALA A 81 -2.67 -7.62 10.79
C ALA A 81 -1.37 -6.86 11.08
N ASP A 82 -1.34 -6.14 12.20
CA ASP A 82 -0.11 -5.49 12.68
C ASP A 82 1.03 -6.48 12.80
N ALA A 83 2.20 -6.12 12.26
CA ALA A 83 3.41 -6.92 12.42
C ALA A 83 3.68 -7.23 13.90
N GLU A 84 3.43 -6.28 14.81
CA GLU A 84 3.60 -6.49 16.26
C GLU A 84 2.55 -7.42 16.87
N ARG A 85 1.42 -7.63 16.19
CA ARG A 85 0.31 -8.48 16.64
C ARG A 85 0.24 -9.82 15.93
N ARG A 86 1.18 -10.13 15.03
CA ARG A 86 1.25 -11.42 14.35
C ARG A 86 1.80 -12.48 15.31
N PRO A 87 1.15 -13.65 15.44
CA PRO A 87 1.65 -14.73 16.26
C PRO A 87 2.95 -15.29 15.70
N VAL A 88 3.79 -15.83 16.59
CA VAL A 88 4.96 -16.60 16.18
C VAL A 88 4.47 -17.91 15.56
N ARG A 89 4.81 -18.12 14.28
CA ARG A 89 4.55 -19.39 13.58
C ARG A 89 5.41 -20.50 14.17
N THR A 90 4.77 -21.63 14.51
CA THR A 90 5.43 -22.77 15.17
C THR A 90 5.54 -23.99 14.26
N GLU A 91 4.92 -23.93 13.08
CA GLU A 91 5.03 -24.93 12.04
C GLU A 91 6.46 -25.02 11.48
N ARG A 92 6.81 -26.21 10.98
CA ARG A 92 8.08 -26.44 10.27
C ARG A 92 7.85 -26.34 8.76
N PHE A 93 8.70 -25.58 8.08
CA PHE A 93 8.73 -25.47 6.62
C PHE A 93 9.69 -26.52 6.06
N LEU A 94 9.15 -27.58 5.45
CA LEU A 94 9.93 -28.77 5.13
C LEU A 94 10.28 -28.88 3.64
N THR A 95 9.49 -28.27 2.77
CA THR A 95 9.73 -28.31 1.32
C THR A 95 10.26 -26.97 0.81
N ALA A 96 10.94 -27.00 -0.33
CA ALA A 96 11.36 -25.77 -1.02
C ALA A 96 10.15 -24.88 -1.36
N PHE A 97 8.99 -25.48 -1.62
CA PHE A 97 7.74 -24.78 -1.86
C PHE A 97 7.27 -24.03 -0.61
N ASP A 98 7.23 -24.70 0.55
CA ASP A 98 6.82 -24.08 1.82
C ASP A 98 7.77 -22.94 2.23
N ILE A 99 9.07 -23.18 2.07
CA ILE A 99 10.11 -22.19 2.38
C ILE A 99 9.98 -20.97 1.46
N THR A 100 9.87 -21.18 0.15
CA THR A 100 9.75 -20.10 -0.83
C THR A 100 8.46 -19.31 -0.63
N GLY A 101 7.33 -20.00 -0.41
CA GLY A 101 6.06 -19.36 -0.10
C GLY A 101 6.15 -18.48 1.15
N ARG A 102 6.73 -19.01 2.24
CA ARG A 102 6.93 -18.22 3.46
C ARG A 102 7.89 -17.05 3.26
N THR A 103 8.95 -17.21 2.48
CA THR A 103 9.86 -16.10 2.16
C THR A 103 9.16 -14.99 1.38
N ILE A 104 8.30 -15.33 0.41
CA ILE A 104 7.51 -14.33 -0.33
C ILE A 104 6.53 -13.62 0.62
N GLU A 105 5.82 -14.36 1.47
CA GLU A 105 4.96 -13.76 2.51
C GLU A 105 5.74 -12.74 3.34
N LEU A 106 6.89 -13.12 3.91
CA LEU A 106 7.73 -12.24 4.71
C LEU A 106 8.17 -10.98 3.95
N LEU A 107 8.61 -11.12 2.70
CA LEU A 107 9.06 -9.98 1.89
C LEU A 107 7.91 -9.03 1.55
N THR A 108 6.70 -9.55 1.30
CA THR A 108 5.52 -8.75 0.98
C THR A 108 4.87 -8.11 2.21
N GLU A 109 4.97 -8.77 3.36
CA GLU A 109 4.53 -8.29 4.67
C GLU A 109 5.22 -6.97 5.07
N GLU A 110 6.49 -6.78 4.73
CA GLU A 110 7.23 -5.56 5.07
C GLU A 110 6.85 -4.34 4.22
N ILE A 111 6.31 -4.56 3.02
CA ILE A 111 6.04 -3.49 2.03
C ILE A 111 5.05 -2.48 2.61
N LEU A 112 3.90 -2.95 3.06
CA LEU A 112 2.82 -2.09 3.53
C LEU A 112 3.22 -1.28 4.77
N ASP A 113 3.79 -1.94 5.78
CA ASP A 113 4.16 -1.27 7.03
C ASP A 113 5.27 -0.24 6.79
N ASN A 114 6.20 -0.51 5.87
CA ASN A 114 7.21 0.47 5.47
C ASN A 114 6.62 1.66 4.70
N ASP A 115 5.69 1.42 3.77
CA ASP A 115 5.02 2.49 3.03
C ASP A 115 4.24 3.42 3.96
N LEU A 116 3.53 2.86 4.95
CA LEU A 116 2.82 3.63 5.97
C LEU A 116 3.78 4.47 6.83
N ARG A 117 4.92 3.91 7.25
CA ARG A 117 5.95 4.64 8.00
C ARG A 117 6.54 5.80 7.19
N VAL A 118 6.84 5.57 5.91
CA VAL A 118 7.36 6.61 5.01
C VAL A 118 6.33 7.72 4.82
N ALA A 119 5.06 7.38 4.59
CA ALA A 119 3.98 8.36 4.48
C ALA A 119 3.84 9.21 5.75
N ALA A 120 3.87 8.58 6.93
CA ALA A 120 3.83 9.29 8.21
C ALA A 120 5.02 10.24 8.41
N LEU A 121 6.24 9.78 8.09
CA LEU A 121 7.45 10.59 8.18
C LEU A 121 7.41 11.82 7.25
N ILE A 122 6.93 11.64 6.02
CA ILE A 122 6.76 12.75 5.07
C ILE A 122 5.73 13.74 5.59
N ASN A 123 4.58 13.27 6.08
CA ASN A 123 3.54 14.12 6.65
C ASN A 123 4.08 14.94 7.84
N GLU A 124 4.81 14.30 8.75
CA GLU A 124 5.43 14.96 9.91
C GLU A 124 6.47 16.01 9.47
N GLY A 125 7.29 15.69 8.47
CA GLY A 125 8.27 16.62 7.90
C GLY A 125 7.61 17.86 7.30
N VAL A 126 6.59 17.68 6.46
CA VAL A 126 5.81 18.77 5.86
C VAL A 126 5.14 19.63 6.94
N ALA A 127 4.51 18.99 7.93
CA ALA A 127 3.87 19.70 9.04
C ALA A 127 4.89 20.49 9.88
N THR A 128 6.08 19.94 10.10
CA THR A 128 7.17 20.61 10.84
C THR A 128 7.66 21.84 10.10
N LEU A 129 7.92 21.74 8.79
CA LEU A 129 8.32 22.91 7.99
C LEU A 129 7.25 24.00 7.99
N ALA A 130 5.98 23.61 7.88
CA ALA A 130 4.87 24.56 7.98
C ALA A 130 4.85 25.27 9.34
N ARG A 131 5.06 24.55 10.45
CA ARG A 131 5.17 25.14 11.80
C ARG A 131 6.38 26.06 11.95
N ILE A 132 7.53 25.72 11.38
CA ILE A 132 8.72 26.58 11.43
C ILE A 132 8.44 27.89 10.68
N ARG A 133 7.85 27.81 9.47
CA ARG A 133 7.45 29.00 8.71
C ARG A 133 6.44 29.86 9.47
N ALA A 134 5.44 29.24 10.11
CA ALA A 134 4.46 29.94 10.94
C ALA A 134 5.12 30.62 12.15
N ASN A 135 6.00 29.93 12.87
CA ASN A 135 6.73 30.51 14.01
C ASN A 135 7.65 31.68 13.58
N ALA A 136 8.32 31.57 12.44
CA ALA A 136 9.15 32.64 11.89
C ALA A 136 8.34 33.91 11.60
N ARG A 137 7.12 33.76 11.06
CA ARG A 137 6.20 34.87 10.84
C ARG A 137 5.64 35.42 12.16
N ASP A 138 5.05 34.55 12.97
CA ASP A 138 4.18 34.94 14.08
C ASP A 138 4.97 35.32 15.34
N ARG A 139 6.15 34.72 15.56
CA ARG A 139 6.99 34.98 16.74
C ARG A 139 8.17 35.90 16.47
N LEU A 140 8.73 35.87 15.25
CA LEU A 140 9.89 36.68 14.88
C LEU A 140 9.54 37.86 13.97
N GLY A 141 8.29 37.96 13.50
CA GLY A 141 7.83 39.08 12.67
C GLY A 141 8.44 39.12 11.27
N LEU A 142 8.98 37.99 10.77
CA LEU A 142 9.63 37.94 9.47
C LEU A 142 8.60 38.04 8.33
N SER A 143 8.93 38.82 7.29
CA SER A 143 8.14 38.89 6.06
C SER A 143 8.25 37.60 5.24
N ALA A 144 7.33 37.41 4.28
CA ALA A 144 7.35 36.23 3.41
C ALA A 144 8.68 36.10 2.63
N ASP A 145 9.24 37.20 2.14
CA ASP A 145 10.51 37.23 1.40
C ASP A 145 11.70 36.88 2.32
N GLN A 146 11.69 37.33 3.57
CA GLN A 146 12.70 36.98 4.55
C GLN A 146 12.65 35.50 4.90
N ILE A 147 11.45 34.93 5.04
CA ILE A 147 11.26 33.49 5.25
C ILE A 147 11.73 32.72 4.02
N GLN A 148 11.38 33.16 2.80
CA GLN A 148 11.86 32.50 1.59
C GLN A 148 13.40 32.50 1.53
N THR A 149 14.02 33.62 1.87
CA THR A 149 15.49 33.75 1.95
C THR A 149 16.09 32.84 3.03
N LEU A 150 15.42 32.69 4.18
CA LEU A 150 15.85 31.80 5.27
C LEU A 150 15.95 30.33 4.83
N PHE A 151 15.07 29.91 3.92
CA PHE A 151 15.08 28.55 3.36
C PHE A 151 15.84 28.45 2.04
N ALA A 152 16.35 29.55 1.49
CA ALA A 152 17.07 29.54 0.23
C ALA A 152 18.40 28.77 0.38
N GLY A 153 18.69 27.88 -0.56
CA GLY A 153 19.90 27.05 -0.55
C GLY A 153 19.89 25.87 0.43
N VAL A 154 18.79 25.69 1.19
CA VAL A 154 18.57 24.47 1.98
C VAL A 154 17.95 23.41 1.08
N GLU A 155 18.61 22.27 0.94
CA GLU A 155 18.05 21.13 0.22
C GLU A 155 16.84 20.60 1.00
N ASN A 156 15.64 20.76 0.44
CA ASN A 156 14.39 20.39 1.08
C ASN A 156 13.78 19.17 0.40
N ALA A 157 13.97 17.99 0.99
CA ALA A 157 13.39 16.74 0.51
C ALA A 157 11.85 16.73 0.49
N PHE A 158 11.21 17.68 1.17
CA PHE A 158 9.76 17.83 1.27
C PHE A 158 9.19 18.91 0.34
N ASP A 159 10.01 19.54 -0.50
CA ASP A 159 9.51 20.58 -1.40
C ASP A 159 8.52 20.01 -2.41
N GLY A 160 7.41 20.73 -2.64
CA GLY A 160 6.30 20.24 -3.47
C GLY A 160 5.51 19.05 -2.90
N ARG A 161 5.89 18.50 -1.74
CA ARG A 161 5.12 17.45 -1.05
C ARG A 161 3.93 18.07 -0.32
N ARG A 162 2.87 17.27 -0.15
CA ARG A 162 1.67 17.61 0.61
C ARG A 162 1.39 16.55 1.66
N ILE A 163 0.67 16.94 2.71
CA ILE A 163 0.16 15.99 3.70
C ILE A 163 -0.91 15.12 3.02
N ILE A 164 -0.84 13.82 3.27
CA ILE A 164 -1.82 12.82 2.83
C ILE A 164 -2.42 12.16 4.06
N GLU A 165 -3.73 12.28 4.23
CA GLU A 165 -4.42 11.57 5.30
C GLU A 165 -4.67 10.12 4.89
N ILE A 166 -4.34 9.16 5.76
CA ILE A 166 -4.53 7.74 5.50
C ILE A 166 -5.40 7.15 6.61
N THR A 167 -6.64 6.78 6.27
CA THR A 167 -7.51 5.98 7.13
C THR A 167 -7.26 4.52 6.82
N LEU A 168 -6.61 3.81 7.75
CA LEU A 168 -6.26 2.40 7.60
C LEU A 168 -7.36 1.49 8.17
N ILE A 169 -7.85 0.56 7.36
CA ILE A 169 -8.78 -0.50 7.73
C ILE A 169 -8.02 -1.82 7.61
N ARG A 170 -7.70 -2.44 8.74
CA ARG A 170 -6.96 -3.70 8.81
C ARG A 170 -7.43 -4.55 9.99
N PRO A 171 -7.33 -5.87 9.92
CA PRO A 171 -7.76 -6.72 11.02
C PRO A 171 -6.83 -6.56 12.24
N ASP A 172 -7.40 -6.63 13.44
CA ASP A 172 -6.65 -6.54 14.71
C ASP A 172 -5.81 -7.80 15.02
N ARG A 173 -6.08 -8.90 14.31
CA ARG A 173 -5.46 -10.21 14.46
C ARG A 173 -5.24 -10.85 13.09
N GLU A 174 -4.28 -11.76 12.99
CA GLU A 174 -4.06 -12.52 11.75
C GLU A 174 -5.32 -13.32 11.37
N LEU A 175 -5.63 -13.36 10.08
CA LEU A 175 -6.71 -14.18 9.53
C LEU A 175 -6.19 -15.61 9.44
N ALA A 176 -6.67 -16.48 10.33
CA ALA A 176 -6.09 -17.81 10.52
C ALA A 176 -6.41 -18.79 9.38
N GLY A 177 -5.43 -19.59 8.96
CA GLY A 177 -5.62 -20.69 8.01
C GLY A 177 -4.91 -20.46 6.68
N SER A 178 -4.91 -21.50 5.83
CA SER A 178 -4.34 -21.41 4.49
C SER A 178 -5.23 -20.53 3.60
N PRO A 179 -4.65 -19.63 2.78
CA PRO A 179 -5.42 -18.84 1.80
C PRO A 179 -6.07 -19.72 0.72
N LEU A 180 -5.67 -20.99 0.61
CA LEU A 180 -6.25 -21.97 -0.30
C LEU A 180 -7.35 -22.82 0.33
N ASN A 181 -7.67 -22.60 1.61
CA ASN A 181 -8.77 -23.29 2.29
C ASN A 181 -10.05 -22.43 2.23
N PHE A 182 -11.00 -22.86 1.42
CA PHE A 182 -12.24 -22.12 1.19
C PHE A 182 -13.36 -22.62 2.12
N ASP A 183 -13.34 -22.20 3.39
CA ASP A 183 -14.40 -22.49 4.36
C ASP A 183 -15.44 -21.35 4.40
N PRO A 184 -16.71 -21.60 3.99
CA PRO A 184 -17.75 -20.57 3.95
C PRO A 184 -18.08 -19.92 5.31
N HIS A 185 -17.91 -20.66 6.40
CA HIS A 185 -18.15 -20.14 7.75
C HIS A 185 -17.06 -19.14 8.13
N VAL A 186 -15.80 -19.53 7.96
CA VAL A 186 -14.64 -18.67 8.24
C VAL A 186 -14.66 -17.41 7.37
N MET A 187 -15.00 -17.53 6.09
CA MET A 187 -15.11 -16.37 5.20
C MET A 187 -16.17 -15.38 5.66
N ARG A 188 -17.32 -15.87 6.14
CA ARG A 188 -18.39 -14.99 6.66
C ARG A 188 -17.92 -14.25 7.90
N GLU A 189 -17.23 -14.93 8.82
CA GLU A 189 -16.63 -14.28 9.98
C GLU A 189 -15.63 -13.18 9.59
N TRP A 190 -14.80 -13.41 8.57
CA TRP A 190 -13.86 -12.41 8.08
C TRP A 190 -14.54 -11.21 7.44
N VAL A 191 -15.61 -11.42 6.68
CA VAL A 191 -16.43 -10.34 6.11
C VAL A 191 -17.07 -9.51 7.23
N ASP A 192 -17.66 -10.16 8.22
CA ASP A 192 -18.28 -9.47 9.36
C ASP A 192 -17.25 -8.67 10.18
N LEU A 193 -16.05 -9.25 10.39
CA LEU A 193 -14.91 -8.57 11.00
C LEU A 193 -14.49 -7.35 10.18
N GLY A 194 -14.41 -7.46 8.86
CA GLY A 194 -14.09 -6.35 7.96
C GLY A 194 -15.09 -5.20 8.08
N TYR A 195 -16.39 -5.50 8.06
CA TYR A 195 -17.44 -4.50 8.26
C TYR A 195 -17.37 -3.83 9.65
N ALA A 196 -17.13 -4.61 10.70
CA ALA A 196 -16.99 -4.07 12.05
C ALA A 196 -15.77 -3.14 12.17
N THR A 197 -14.64 -3.54 11.57
CA THR A 197 -13.39 -2.77 11.55
C THR A 197 -13.58 -1.47 10.79
N ALA A 198 -14.17 -1.52 9.59
CA ALA A 198 -14.45 -0.34 8.78
C ALA A 198 -15.35 0.67 9.51
N ARG A 199 -16.43 0.19 10.17
CA ARG A 199 -17.30 1.06 10.97
C ARG A 199 -16.55 1.79 12.08
N ARG A 200 -15.65 1.10 12.80
CA ARG A 200 -14.83 1.72 13.85
C ARG A 200 -13.88 2.78 13.29
N ALA A 201 -13.14 2.44 12.23
CA ALA A 201 -12.16 3.33 11.62
C ALA A 201 -12.82 4.61 11.07
N LEU A 202 -13.95 4.48 10.38
CA LEU A 202 -14.67 5.61 9.79
C LEU A 202 -15.46 6.44 10.81
N SER A 203 -15.79 5.88 11.98
CA SER A 203 -16.40 6.66 13.07
C SER A 203 -15.40 7.48 13.89
N ALA A 204 -14.10 7.17 13.76
CA ALA A 204 -13.01 7.80 14.48
C ALA A 204 -12.23 8.84 13.64
N SER A 205 -12.53 8.92 12.34
CA SER A 205 -11.97 9.90 11.39
C SER A 205 -12.93 11.07 11.23
#